data_AF-A0A4U7EYD9-F1
#
_entry.id   AF-A0A4U7EYD9-F1
#
_cell.length_a   1.000
_cell.length_b   1.000
_cell.length_c   1.000
_cell.angle_alpha   90.00
_cell.angle_beta   90.00
_cell.angle_gamma   90.00
#
_symmetry.space_group_name_H-M   'P 1'
#
loop_
_entity.id
_entity.type
_entity.pdbx_description
1 polymer ?
#
loop_
_entity_poly.entity_id
_entity_poly.type
_entity_poly.pdbx_seq_one_letter_code
_entity_poly.pdbx_strand_id
1 'polypeptide(L)'
;MSNGDDDPADASGEADAPGDAEDAADAGESTEAAAPTRPDEPTEESLNEYLDEIEAHLDEAETEADLDDVDALLDDAEAGVEEADLPEPDEDDDADDPRGDLESRIAELREGVEDARGPYGSDVVDEIEAAAATLDDT
;
A
#
# COMPACT_ATOMS: atom_id res chain seq x y z
N MET A 1 23.17 32.22 -70.54
CA MET A 1 22.25 32.95 -69.66
C MET A 1 22.79 32.79 -68.25
N SER A 2 23.16 33.90 -67.64
CA SER A 2 23.68 34.06 -66.28
C SER A 2 22.49 34.24 -65.33
N ASN A 3 22.52 33.56 -64.18
CA ASN A 3 21.89 33.92 -62.91
C ASN A 3 22.93 33.44 -61.87
N GLY A 4 23.67 34.24 -61.09
CA GLY A 4 23.36 35.55 -60.51
C GLY A 4 22.30 35.34 -59.44
N ASP A 5 22.69 34.92 -58.23
CA ASP A 5 22.55 35.64 -56.94
C ASP A 5 22.24 34.51 -55.93
N ASP A 6 22.52 34.52 -54.64
CA ASP A 6 23.23 35.37 -53.71
C ASP A 6 23.37 34.47 -52.48
N ASP A 7 24.50 34.53 -51.79
CA ASP A 7 24.74 33.80 -50.54
C ASP A 7 24.54 34.82 -49.39
N PRO A 8 23.38 34.88 -48.73
CA PRO A 8 23.25 35.67 -47.51
C PRO A 8 23.58 34.78 -46.30
N ALA A 9 24.81 34.99 -45.83
CA ALA A 9 25.21 35.11 -44.44
C ALA A 9 24.43 34.31 -43.37
N ASP A 10 25.19 33.44 -42.71
CA ASP A 10 25.26 33.31 -41.24
C ASP A 10 24.39 34.33 -40.48
N ALA A 11 23.21 33.88 -40.09
CA ALA A 11 22.39 34.50 -39.07
C ALA A 11 22.05 33.41 -38.06
N SER A 12 22.91 33.33 -37.05
CA SER A 12 22.53 33.02 -35.67
C SER A 12 21.07 33.37 -35.40
N GLY A 13 20.24 32.35 -35.27
CA GLY A 13 18.89 32.44 -34.77
C GLY A 13 18.68 31.25 -33.84
N GLU A 14 18.89 31.50 -32.55
CA GLU A 14 18.41 30.68 -31.44
C GLU A 14 17.10 29.99 -31.84
N ALA A 15 17.16 28.67 -32.08
CA ALA A 15 16.01 27.83 -31.82
C ALA A 15 16.02 27.59 -30.31
N ASP A 16 15.66 28.65 -29.57
CA ASP A 16 15.33 28.58 -28.16
C ASP A 16 14.23 27.52 -28.04
N ALA A 17 14.57 26.43 -27.36
CA ALA A 17 13.73 25.26 -27.18
C ALA A 17 12.34 25.69 -26.67
N PRO A 18 11.25 24.99 -27.03
CA PRO A 18 10.00 25.20 -26.34
C PRO A 18 10.27 25.03 -24.85
N GLY A 19 9.99 26.10 -24.11
CA GLY A 19 10.30 26.26 -22.71
C GLY A 19 9.80 25.08 -21.89
N ASP A 20 10.65 24.74 -20.94
CA ASP A 20 10.25 24.52 -19.56
C ASP A 20 8.97 23.70 -19.44
N ALA A 21 9.16 22.38 -19.49
CA ALA A 21 8.32 21.47 -18.74
C ALA A 21 8.51 21.80 -17.26
N GLU A 22 7.89 22.91 -16.83
CA GLU A 22 7.82 23.29 -15.44
C GLU A 22 6.97 22.22 -14.76
N ASP A 23 7.64 21.44 -13.93
CA ASP A 23 7.07 20.79 -12.76
C ASP A 23 6.22 19.53 -13.00
N ALA A 24 6.87 18.49 -13.56
CA ALA A 24 6.54 17.10 -13.24
C ALA A 24 7.37 16.60 -12.04
N ALA A 25 7.57 17.46 -11.04
CA ALA A 25 8.22 17.14 -9.77
C ALA A 25 7.23 17.27 -8.61
N ASP A 26 5.97 16.89 -8.82
CA ASP A 26 5.22 16.26 -7.74
C ASP A 26 5.55 14.76 -7.79
N ALA A 27 6.84 14.44 -7.59
CA ALA A 27 7.15 13.23 -6.87
C ALA A 27 6.64 13.55 -5.48
N GLY A 28 5.36 13.22 -5.24
CA GLY A 28 4.72 13.37 -3.95
C GLY A 28 5.75 12.99 -2.92
N GLU A 29 6.01 13.89 -1.99
CA GLU A 29 6.61 13.50 -0.74
C GLU A 29 5.63 12.46 -0.19
N SER A 30 5.84 11.17 -0.54
CA SER A 30 5.30 10.05 0.18
C SER A 30 5.89 10.26 1.55
N THR A 31 5.20 11.07 2.35
CA THR A 31 5.30 11.00 3.78
C THR A 31 4.72 9.62 4.03
N GLU A 32 5.59 8.62 3.97
CA GLU A 32 5.27 7.31 4.51
C GLU A 32 4.83 7.61 5.93
N ALA A 33 3.53 7.47 6.16
CA ALA A 33 2.98 7.61 7.49
C ALA A 33 3.80 6.66 8.35
N ALA A 34 4.40 7.19 9.42
CA ALA A 34 5.26 6.36 10.25
C ALA A 34 4.44 5.16 10.72
N ALA A 35 4.93 3.95 10.44
CA ALA A 35 4.25 2.73 10.82
C ALA A 35 3.90 2.80 12.32
N PRO A 36 2.67 2.44 12.69
CA PRO A 36 2.25 2.46 14.08
C PRO A 36 3.14 1.53 14.89
N THR A 37 3.33 1.88 16.16
CA THR A 37 4.18 1.11 17.06
C THR A 37 3.34 0.53 18.16
N ARG A 38 3.46 -0.78 18.37
CA ARG A 38 2.77 -1.46 19.46
C ARG A 38 3.05 -0.80 20.83
N PRO A 39 2.02 -0.69 21.69
CA PRO A 39 2.18 -0.15 23.03
C PRO A 39 3.12 -0.99 23.92
N ASP A 40 3.92 -0.31 24.74
CA ASP A 40 4.80 -0.95 25.74
C ASP A 40 4.01 -1.74 26.80
N GLU A 41 2.82 -1.26 27.16
CA GLU A 41 1.91 -1.89 28.12
C GLU A 41 0.61 -2.29 27.41
N PRO A 42 0.49 -3.53 26.91
CA PRO A 42 -0.66 -3.95 26.13
C PRO A 42 -1.87 -4.16 27.05
N THR A 43 -2.80 -3.22 26.97
CA THR A 43 -4.15 -3.25 27.55
C THR A 43 -5.19 -3.29 26.43
N GLU A 44 -6.43 -3.66 26.75
CA GLU A 44 -7.53 -3.68 25.79
C GLU A 44 -7.70 -2.36 25.04
N GLU A 45 -7.72 -1.23 25.77
CA GLU A 45 -7.87 0.11 25.16
C GLU A 45 -6.68 0.43 24.24
N SER A 46 -5.44 0.20 24.69
CA SER A 46 -4.25 0.51 23.90
C SER A 46 -4.09 -0.39 22.66
N LEU A 47 -4.54 -1.65 22.75
CA LEU A 47 -4.52 -2.56 21.61
C LEU A 47 -5.60 -2.19 20.60
N ASN A 48 -6.78 -1.74 21.05
CA ASN A 48 -7.79 -1.20 20.15
C ASN A 48 -7.31 0.06 19.42
N GLU A 49 -6.65 0.99 20.13
CA GLU A 49 -6.06 2.19 19.51
C GLU A 49 -4.99 1.80 18.48
N TYR A 50 -4.15 0.82 18.80
CA TYR A 50 -3.16 0.29 17.84
C TYR A 50 -3.83 -0.34 16.61
N LEU A 51 -4.93 -1.09 16.79
CA LEU A 51 -5.70 -1.65 15.67
C LEU A 51 -6.41 -0.57 14.84
N ASP A 52 -6.90 0.51 15.46
CA ASP A 52 -7.44 1.68 14.74
C ASP A 52 -6.36 2.34 13.85
N GLU A 53 -5.13 2.43 14.34
CA GLU A 53 -4.00 2.96 13.57
C GLU A 53 -3.59 2.03 12.42
N ILE A 54 -3.61 0.71 12.64
CA ILE A 54 -3.35 -0.28 11.59
C ILE A 54 -4.44 -0.21 10.51
N GLU A 55 -5.71 -0.07 10.90
CA GLU A 55 -6.83 0.10 9.97
C GLU A 55 -6.65 1.35 9.11
N ALA A 56 -6.25 2.47 9.70
CA ALA A 56 -5.93 3.69 8.94
C ALA A 56 -4.78 3.45 7.96
N HIS A 57 -3.75 2.69 8.37
CA HIS A 57 -2.64 2.36 7.49
C HIS A 57 -3.04 1.44 6.33
N LEU A 58 -3.97 0.51 6.56
CA LEU A 58 -4.58 -0.31 5.53
C LEU A 58 -5.38 0.54 4.52
N ASP A 59 -6.16 1.51 5.00
CA ASP A 59 -6.90 2.43 4.13
C ASP A 59 -5.98 3.32 3.28
N GLU A 60 -4.79 3.64 3.80
CA GLU A 60 -3.76 4.43 3.12
C GLU A 60 -2.80 3.58 2.25
N ALA A 61 -2.86 2.25 2.34
CA ALA A 61 -1.96 1.36 1.62
C ALA A 61 -2.22 1.43 0.10
N GLU A 62 -1.23 1.89 -0.66
CA GLU A 62 -1.33 2.02 -2.12
C GLU A 62 -0.55 0.92 -2.86
N THR A 63 0.35 0.23 -2.15
CA THR A 63 1.27 -0.76 -2.73
C THR A 63 1.25 -2.10 -1.99
N GLU A 64 1.67 -3.16 -2.67
CA GLU A 64 1.83 -4.48 -2.05
C GLU A 64 2.83 -4.48 -0.89
N ALA A 65 3.83 -3.58 -0.91
CA ALA A 65 4.78 -3.44 0.19
C ALA A 65 4.09 -2.85 1.43
N ASP A 66 3.22 -1.85 1.25
CA ASP A 66 2.42 -1.28 2.34
C ASP A 66 1.48 -2.34 2.94
N LEU A 67 0.87 -3.18 2.09
CA LEU A 67 0.03 -4.30 2.55
C LEU A 67 0.83 -5.38 3.30
N ASP A 68 2.06 -5.68 2.87
CA ASP A 68 2.96 -6.59 3.61
C ASP A 68 3.37 -6.00 4.96
N ASP A 69 3.57 -4.68 5.05
CA ASP A 69 3.87 -3.99 6.31
C ASP A 69 2.66 -4.00 7.26
N VAL A 70 1.44 -3.79 6.75
CA VAL A 70 0.19 -3.94 7.51
C VAL A 70 0.04 -5.37 8.05
N ASP A 71 0.32 -6.39 7.24
CA ASP A 71 0.25 -7.79 7.67
C ASP A 71 1.25 -8.08 8.81
N ALA A 72 2.46 -7.52 8.74
CA ALA A 72 3.45 -7.61 9.81
C ALA A 72 3.01 -6.89 11.09
N LEU A 73 2.30 -5.77 10.98
CA LEU A 73 1.71 -5.06 12.13
C LEU A 73 0.57 -5.86 12.77
N LEU A 74 -0.25 -6.55 11.97
CA LEU A 74 -1.31 -7.44 12.47
C LEU A 74 -0.73 -8.65 13.21
N ASP A 75 0.36 -9.24 12.71
CA ASP A 75 1.11 -10.29 13.43
C ASP A 75 1.65 -9.79 14.77
N ASP A 76 2.19 -8.57 14.82
CA ASP A 76 2.67 -7.96 16.05
C ASP A 76 1.52 -7.62 17.03
N ALA A 77 0.36 -7.20 16.52
CA ALA A 77 -0.84 -6.99 17.31
C ALA A 77 -1.37 -8.32 17.91
N GLU A 78 -1.38 -9.41 17.15
CA GLU A 78 -1.75 -10.75 17.62
C GLU A 78 -0.84 -11.19 18.78
N ALA A 79 0.47 -11.05 18.63
CA ALA A 79 1.42 -11.29 19.72
C ALA A 79 1.17 -10.36 20.93
N GLY A 80 0.71 -9.12 20.68
CA GLY A 80 0.28 -8.18 21.70
C GLY A 80 -0.90 -8.65 22.53
N VAL A 81 -1.92 -9.19 21.86
CA VAL A 81 -3.10 -9.77 22.51
C VAL A 81 -2.71 -11.00 23.33
N GLU A 82 -1.83 -11.86 22.80
CA GLU A 82 -1.38 -13.07 23.49
C GLU A 82 -0.60 -12.78 24.78
N GLU A 83 0.27 -11.76 24.76
CA GLU A 83 1.07 -11.35 25.92
C GLU A 83 0.32 -10.47 26.93
N ALA A 84 -0.77 -9.83 26.51
CA ALA A 84 -1.57 -8.98 27.37
C ALA A 84 -2.26 -9.77 28.50
N ASP A 85 -2.21 -9.22 29.71
CA ASP A 85 -2.90 -9.75 30.89
C ASP A 85 -4.36 -9.26 30.88
N LEU A 86 -5.11 -9.70 29.87
CA LEU A 86 -6.51 -9.34 29.68
C LEU A 86 -7.41 -10.17 30.60
N PRO A 87 -8.55 -9.62 31.05
CA PRO A 87 -9.56 -10.37 31.78
C PRO A 87 -10.01 -11.61 30.99
N GLU A 88 -9.96 -12.79 31.63
CA GLU A 88 -10.58 -14.00 31.07
C GLU A 88 -12.11 -13.91 31.21
N PRO A 89 -12.89 -14.40 30.22
CA PRO A 89 -14.32 -14.51 30.35
C PRO A 89 -14.68 -15.51 31.47
N ASP A 90 -15.63 -15.13 32.34
CA ASP A 90 -16.14 -16.03 33.38
C ASP A 90 -16.90 -17.20 32.72
N GLU A 91 -16.64 -18.45 33.15
CA GLU A 91 -17.24 -19.67 32.59
C GLU A 91 -18.79 -19.74 32.69
N ASP A 92 -19.40 -18.86 33.50
CA ASP A 92 -20.82 -18.89 33.88
C ASP A 92 -21.62 -17.65 33.40
N ASP A 93 -21.01 -16.66 32.73
CA ASP A 93 -21.71 -15.43 32.31
C ASP A 93 -21.41 -15.06 30.85
N ASP A 94 -22.34 -14.35 30.20
CA ASP A 94 -22.13 -13.63 28.92
C ASP A 94 -21.20 -12.40 29.14
N ALA A 95 -20.16 -12.56 29.96
CA ALA A 95 -19.19 -11.51 30.26
C ALA A 95 -18.40 -11.19 28.99
N ASP A 96 -18.09 -9.91 28.81
CA ASP A 96 -17.28 -9.43 27.69
C ASP A 96 -15.96 -10.24 27.62
N ASP A 97 -15.66 -10.78 26.43
CA ASP A 97 -14.43 -11.51 26.14
C ASP A 97 -13.49 -10.56 25.37
N PRO A 98 -12.72 -9.71 26.07
CA PRO A 98 -11.92 -8.68 25.42
C PRO A 98 -10.85 -9.28 24.51
N ARG A 99 -10.37 -10.49 24.83
CA ARG A 99 -9.43 -11.20 23.97
C ARG A 99 -10.12 -11.65 22.68
N GLY A 100 -11.27 -12.32 22.79
CA GLY A 100 -12.04 -12.77 21.63
C GLY A 100 -12.48 -11.63 20.70
N ASP A 101 -12.83 -10.47 21.25
CA ASP A 101 -13.20 -9.28 20.48
C ASP A 101 -11.99 -8.72 19.68
N LEU A 102 -10.81 -8.63 20.32
CA LEU A 102 -9.57 -8.19 19.66
C LEU A 102 -9.13 -9.18 18.57
N GLU A 103 -9.17 -10.48 18.83
CA GLU A 103 -8.85 -11.52 17.84
C GLU A 103 -9.80 -11.47 16.64
N SER A 104 -11.09 -11.23 16.89
CA SER A 104 -12.09 -11.07 15.82
C SER A 104 -11.80 -9.84 14.96
N ARG A 105 -11.38 -8.74 15.58
CA ARG A 105 -11.00 -7.52 14.86
C ARG A 105 -9.74 -7.71 13.99
N ILE A 106 -8.73 -8.40 14.51
CA ILE A 106 -7.53 -8.76 13.72
C ILE A 106 -7.91 -9.62 12.50
N ALA A 107 -8.82 -10.58 12.68
CA ALA A 107 -9.30 -11.40 11.58
C ALA A 107 -10.03 -10.59 10.50
N GLU A 108 -10.86 -9.63 10.89
CA GLU A 108 -11.55 -8.71 9.97
C GLU A 108 -10.54 -7.86 9.17
N LEU A 109 -9.52 -7.31 9.84
CA LEU A 109 -8.47 -6.54 9.15
C LEU A 109 -7.64 -7.40 8.20
N ARG A 110 -7.35 -8.67 8.56
CA ARG A 110 -6.67 -9.61 7.66
C ARG A 110 -7.52 -9.91 6.40
N GLU A 111 -8.84 -10.09 6.54
CA GLU A 111 -9.73 -10.17 5.37
C GLU A 111 -9.66 -8.89 4.53
N GLY A 112 -9.61 -7.72 5.17
CA GLY A 112 -9.42 -6.43 4.49
C GLY A 112 -8.12 -6.37 3.65
N VAL A 113 -7.01 -6.86 4.19
CA VAL A 113 -5.73 -6.99 3.46
C VAL A 113 -5.86 -7.92 2.26
N GLU A 114 -6.49 -9.09 2.43
CA GLU A 114 -6.72 -10.06 1.35
C GLU A 114 -7.59 -9.46 0.23
N ASP A 115 -8.64 -8.72 0.60
CA ASP A 115 -9.51 -8.03 -0.34
C ASP A 115 -8.75 -6.92 -1.11
N ALA A 116 -7.87 -6.18 -0.43
CA ALA A 116 -7.04 -5.15 -1.05
C ALA A 116 -6.02 -5.73 -2.04
N ARG A 117 -5.41 -6.87 -1.71
CA ARG A 117 -4.54 -7.63 -2.63
C ARG A 117 -5.29 -8.17 -3.85
N GLY A 118 -6.60 -8.37 -3.71
CA GLY A 118 -7.51 -8.71 -4.81
C GLY A 118 -7.17 -10.03 -5.53
N PRO A 119 -7.95 -10.42 -6.55
CA PRO A 119 -7.69 -11.61 -7.35
C PRO A 119 -6.63 -11.38 -8.43
N TYR A 120 -5.80 -10.32 -8.36
CA TYR A 120 -4.90 -9.94 -9.45
C TYR A 120 -3.96 -11.08 -9.89
N GLY A 121 -3.65 -12.02 -8.99
CA GLY A 121 -2.93 -13.25 -9.32
C GLY A 121 -3.66 -14.12 -10.37
N SER A 122 -4.98 -14.28 -10.32
CA SER A 122 -5.70 -15.05 -11.33
C SER A 122 -5.74 -14.34 -12.67
N ASP A 123 -5.94 -13.01 -12.68
CA ASP A 123 -5.96 -12.23 -13.92
C ASP A 123 -4.60 -12.27 -14.64
N VAL A 124 -3.50 -12.14 -13.89
CA VAL A 124 -2.14 -12.26 -14.44
C VAL A 124 -1.86 -13.67 -14.95
N VAL A 125 -2.30 -14.70 -14.23
CA VAL A 125 -2.16 -16.10 -14.70
C VAL A 125 -2.94 -16.30 -16.00
N ASP A 126 -4.19 -15.86 -16.07
CA ASP A 126 -5.03 -15.98 -17.27
C ASP A 126 -4.39 -15.26 -18.47
N GLU A 127 -3.82 -14.06 -18.25
CA GLU A 127 -3.14 -13.29 -19.30
C GLU A 127 -1.84 -13.97 -19.78
N ILE A 128 -1.06 -14.54 -18.85
CA ILE A 128 0.15 -15.32 -19.18
C ILE A 128 -0.22 -16.57 -19.98
N GLU A 129 -1.26 -17.30 -19.59
CA GLU A 129 -1.72 -18.49 -20.33
C GLU A 129 -2.22 -18.13 -21.73
N ALA A 130 -2.94 -17.02 -21.88
CA ALA A 130 -3.36 -16.51 -23.19
C ALA A 130 -2.18 -16.12 -24.08
N ALA A 131 -1.16 -15.47 -23.51
CA ALA A 131 0.08 -15.14 -24.21
C ALA A 131 0.86 -16.39 -24.63
N ALA A 132 0.93 -17.40 -23.75
CA ALA A 132 1.56 -18.69 -24.03
C ALA A 132 0.86 -19.42 -25.19
N ALA A 133 -0.47 -19.48 -25.20
CA ALA A 133 -1.24 -20.07 -26.29
C ALA A 133 -0.95 -19.40 -27.64
N THR A 134 -0.78 -18.08 -27.65
CA THR A 134 -0.41 -17.33 -28.86
C THR A 134 0.97 -17.71 -29.40
N LEU A 135 1.93 -18.05 -28.52
CA LEU A 135 3.26 -18.51 -28.92
C LEU A 135 3.22 -19.94 -29.49
N ASP A 136 2.43 -20.83 -28.88
CA ASP A 136 2.27 -22.22 -29.34
C ASP A 136 1.55 -22.33 -30.70
N ASP A 137 0.76 -21.32 -31.08
CA ASP A 137 0.08 -21.23 -32.38
C ASP A 137 1.01 -20.82 -33.56
N THR A 138 2.32 -20.61 -33.32
CA THR A 138 3.32 -20.24 -34.37
C THR A 138 4.23 -21.38 -34.82
#